data_AF-A0A355BLP9-F1
#
_entry.id   AF-A0A355BLP9-F1
#
_cell.length_a   1.000
_cell.length_b   1.000
_cell.length_c   1.000
_cell.angle_alpha   90.00
_cell.angle_beta   90.00
_cell.angle_gamma   90.00
#
_symmetry.space_group_name_H-M   'P 1'
#
loop_
_entity.id
_entity.type
_entity.pdbx_description
1 polymer ?
#
loop_
_entity_poly.entity_id
_entity_poly.type
_entity_poly.pdbx_seq_one_letter_code
_entity_poly.pdbx_strand_id
1 'polypeptide(L)'
;LPLVVIVGVLAASAGFYTDWLWFEDVGYANVFWKGITTQATLAAIVAAAVFLFVFVNLLLVRRNLLARSLVSETPDLHHFRGSELYLNFLEGILQSRFITWLQVGIAALVAIVCANGFGSYWFDWEMYLHRTSFDLADPIFGRDVSFYLFQLPFLSHAFTALFVLLLGVLLFVVVTYSLSRLLSYKTPAGRAATAHASGLLALVLGAWAFGNKLAIDKLVYSPRGVAFGASYADMFASLPIYRIMIALSLILAAGALGNVFLRRIRRRTVVFTAGL
;
A
#
# COMPACT_ATOMS: atom_id res chain seq x y z
N LEU A 1 15.14 11.75 37.08
CA LEU A 1 15.07 11.36 35.66
C LEU A 1 15.78 10.04 35.35
N PRO A 2 17.09 9.84 35.63
CA PRO A 2 17.76 8.58 35.30
C PRO A 2 17.23 7.37 36.09
N LEU A 3 16.95 7.51 37.39
CA LEU A 3 16.35 6.43 38.20
C LEU A 3 14.98 5.99 37.68
N VAL A 4 14.12 6.94 37.28
CA VAL A 4 12.79 6.65 36.74
C VAL A 4 12.88 5.92 35.40
N VAL A 5 13.82 6.33 34.53
CA VAL A 5 14.08 5.64 33.27
C VAL A 5 14.61 4.23 33.52
N ILE A 6 15.55 4.05 34.45
CA ILE A 6 16.12 2.73 34.79
C ILE A 6 15.03 1.80 35.35
N VAL A 7 14.23 2.27 36.31
CA VAL A 7 13.13 1.49 36.88
C VAL A 7 12.09 1.16 35.82
N GLY A 8 11.77 2.11 34.93
CA GLY A 8 10.85 1.88 33.81
C GLY A 8 11.36 0.82 32.83
N VAL A 9 12.65 0.85 32.47
CA VAL A 9 13.28 -0.15 31.59
C VAL A 9 13.32 -1.53 32.24
N LEU A 10 13.69 -1.61 33.53
CA LEU A 10 13.69 -2.87 34.27
C LEU A 10 12.28 -3.47 34.38
N ALA A 11 11.27 -2.66 34.69
CA ALA A 11 9.89 -3.11 34.75
C ALA A 11 9.37 -3.60 33.38
N ALA A 12 9.71 -2.90 32.29
CA ALA A 12 9.34 -3.30 30.93
C ALA A 12 10.05 -4.60 30.48
N SER A 13 11.28 -4.82 30.97
CA SER A 13 12.09 -5.99 30.60
C SER A 13 11.81 -7.22 31.48
N ALA A 14 11.23 -7.02 32.67
CA ALA A 14 10.94 -8.10 33.62
C ALA A 14 9.95 -9.14 33.03
N GLY A 15 8.91 -8.68 32.33
CA GLY A 15 7.97 -9.57 31.64
C GLY A 15 8.67 -10.42 30.59
N PHE A 16 9.44 -9.78 29.70
CA PHE A 16 10.20 -10.46 28.65
C PHE A 16 11.18 -11.50 29.22
N TYR A 17 11.90 -11.16 30.28
CA TYR A 17 12.85 -12.07 30.92
C TYR A 17 12.15 -13.25 31.60
N THR A 18 11.01 -13.00 32.26
CA THR A 18 10.20 -14.05 32.91
C THR A 18 9.62 -15.00 31.88
N ASP A 19 9.09 -14.48 30.76
CA ASP A 19 8.58 -15.30 29.66
C ASP A 19 9.70 -16.15 29.05
N TRP A 20 10.87 -15.57 28.82
CA TRP A 20 12.02 -16.30 28.29
C TRP A 20 12.45 -17.46 29.22
N LEU A 21 12.58 -17.20 30.53
CA LEU A 21 12.89 -18.23 31.52
C LEU A 21 11.84 -19.35 31.53
N TRP A 22 10.56 -19.00 31.46
CA TRP A 22 9.48 -19.98 31.41
C TRP A 22 9.59 -20.88 30.16
N PHE A 23 9.86 -20.30 28.98
CA PHE A 23 10.07 -21.08 27.76
C PHE A 23 11.30 -21.98 27.83
N GLU A 24 12.35 -21.54 28.52
CA GLU A 24 13.56 -22.35 28.76
C GLU A 24 13.25 -23.53 29.69
N ASP A 25 12.57 -23.30 30.81
CA ASP A 25 12.21 -24.32 31.81
C ASP A 25 11.34 -25.44 31.22
N VAL A 26 10.45 -25.12 30.27
CA VAL A 26 9.58 -26.11 29.58
C VAL A 26 10.28 -26.73 28.36
N GLY A 27 11.51 -26.32 28.03
CA GLY A 27 12.30 -26.86 26.91
C GLY A 27 11.93 -26.31 25.52
N TYR A 28 11.17 -25.21 25.46
CA TYR A 28 10.71 -24.57 24.23
C TYR A 28 11.41 -23.23 23.91
N ALA A 29 12.61 -22.99 24.44
CA ALA A 29 13.39 -21.76 24.18
C ALA A 29 13.54 -21.42 22.69
N ASN A 30 13.65 -22.43 21.82
CA ASN A 30 13.72 -22.24 20.37
C ASN A 30 12.44 -21.61 19.79
N VAL A 31 11.26 -21.93 20.34
CA VAL A 31 9.97 -21.37 19.90
C VAL A 31 9.87 -19.89 20.24
N PHE A 32 10.34 -19.51 21.44
CA PHE A 32 10.40 -18.12 21.88
C PHE A 32 11.25 -17.26 20.91
N TRP A 33 12.48 -17.70 20.63
CA TRP A 33 13.37 -17.00 19.70
C TRP A 33 12.86 -17.03 18.25
N LYS A 34 12.24 -18.13 17.83
CA LYS A 34 11.60 -18.23 16.51
C LYS A 34 10.49 -17.19 16.36
N GLY A 35 9.64 -17.00 17.37
CA GLY A 35 8.60 -15.97 17.37
C GLY A 35 9.19 -14.57 17.19
N ILE A 36 10.16 -14.18 18.02
CA ILE A 36 10.78 -12.85 17.98
C ILE A 36 11.50 -12.60 16.66
N THR A 37 12.27 -13.58 16.17
CA THR A 37 12.99 -13.45 14.89
C THR A 37 12.02 -13.34 13.72
N THR A 38 10.93 -14.09 13.72
CA THR A 38 9.88 -13.96 12.69
C THR A 38 9.16 -12.61 12.76
N GLN A 39 8.83 -12.12 13.96
CA GLN A 39 8.25 -10.77 14.11
C GLN A 39 9.17 -9.70 13.56
N ALA A 40 10.47 -9.73 13.93
CA ALA A 40 11.46 -8.76 13.48
C ALA A 40 11.72 -8.83 11.97
N THR A 41 11.82 -10.04 11.40
CA THR A 41 12.03 -10.22 9.95
C THR A 41 10.82 -9.76 9.15
N LEU A 42 9.60 -10.10 9.58
CA LEU A 42 8.37 -9.66 8.92
C LEU A 42 8.24 -8.13 8.97
N ALA A 43 8.49 -7.53 10.14
CA ALA A 43 8.51 -6.08 10.30
C ALA A 43 9.56 -5.43 9.39
N ALA A 44 10.78 -5.98 9.30
CA ALA A 44 11.84 -5.45 8.43
C ALA A 44 11.46 -5.51 6.93
N ILE A 45 10.89 -6.64 6.47
CA ILE A 45 10.44 -6.80 5.09
C ILE A 45 9.35 -5.78 4.75
N VAL A 46 8.35 -5.64 5.63
CA VAL A 46 7.25 -4.69 5.44
C VAL A 46 7.77 -3.25 5.48
N ALA A 47 8.64 -2.92 6.44
CA ALA A 47 9.27 -1.61 6.53
C ALA A 47 10.01 -1.26 5.23
N ALA A 48 10.83 -2.17 4.72
CA ALA A 48 11.58 -1.95 3.49
C ALA A 48 10.64 -1.76 2.27
N ALA A 49 9.62 -2.60 2.13
CA ALA A 49 8.65 -2.51 1.03
C ALA A 49 7.84 -1.20 1.09
N VAL A 50 7.33 -0.83 2.26
CA VAL A 50 6.56 0.41 2.47
C VAL A 50 7.44 1.63 2.28
N PHE A 51 8.66 1.63 2.84
CA PHE A 51 9.62 2.71 2.67
C PHE A 51 9.89 2.95 1.20
N LEU A 52 10.28 1.90 0.46
CA LEU A 52 10.59 2.02 -0.97
C LEU A 52 9.38 2.52 -1.76
N PHE A 53 8.20 1.95 -1.50
CA PHE A 53 6.98 2.34 -2.19
C PHE A 53 6.62 3.81 -1.95
N VAL A 54 6.57 4.24 -0.69
CA VAL A 54 6.23 5.63 -0.31
C VAL A 54 7.30 6.59 -0.82
N PHE A 55 8.58 6.28 -0.63
CA PHE A 55 9.69 7.11 -1.07
C PHE A 55 9.69 7.31 -2.59
N VAL A 56 9.50 6.25 -3.37
CA VAL A 56 9.39 6.36 -4.84
C VAL A 56 8.20 7.23 -5.24
N ASN A 57 7.05 7.10 -4.59
CA ASN A 57 5.89 7.96 -4.87
C ASN A 57 6.16 9.42 -4.52
N LEU A 58 6.81 9.71 -3.39
CA LEU A 58 7.23 11.07 -3.01
C LEU A 58 8.22 11.66 -4.02
N LEU A 59 9.18 10.87 -4.51
CA LEU A 59 10.10 11.28 -5.56
C LEU A 59 9.37 11.57 -6.88
N LEU A 60 8.40 10.75 -7.26
CA LEU A 60 7.58 10.98 -8.46
C LEU A 60 6.74 12.25 -8.33
N VAL A 61 6.16 12.52 -7.17
CA VAL A 61 5.46 13.78 -6.88
C VAL A 61 6.41 14.95 -7.07
N ARG A 62 7.55 14.96 -6.38
CA ARG A 62 8.57 16.03 -6.47
C ARG A 62 9.04 16.25 -7.90
N ARG A 63 9.39 15.18 -8.63
CA ARG A 63 9.82 15.25 -10.04
C ARG A 63 8.73 15.86 -10.92
N ASN A 64 7.48 15.42 -10.75
CA ASN A 64 6.37 15.90 -11.57
C ASN A 64 5.97 17.36 -11.23
N LEU A 65 6.25 17.83 -10.02
CA LEU A 65 6.07 19.24 -9.63
C LEU A 65 7.18 20.13 -10.20
N LEU A 66 8.45 19.71 -10.10
CA LEU A 66 9.59 20.43 -10.70
C LEU A 66 9.49 20.51 -12.23
N ALA A 67 9.10 19.42 -12.90
CA ALA A 67 8.90 19.44 -14.35
C ALA A 67 7.78 20.40 -14.80
N ARG A 68 6.92 20.87 -13.89
CA ARG A 68 5.91 21.88 -14.19
C ARG A 68 6.44 23.30 -14.05
N SER A 69 7.29 23.59 -13.06
CA SER A 69 7.86 24.94 -12.89
C SER A 69 8.66 25.35 -14.13
N LEU A 70 9.40 24.41 -14.73
CA LEU A 70 10.22 24.65 -15.93
C LEU A 70 9.42 24.89 -17.22
N VAL A 71 8.15 24.46 -17.31
CA VAL A 71 7.34 24.57 -18.54
C VAL A 71 6.52 25.87 -18.59
N SER A 72 6.35 26.57 -17.46
CA SER A 72 5.54 27.80 -17.42
C SER A 72 6.23 29.03 -17.99
N GLU A 73 7.48 28.95 -18.47
CA GLU A 73 8.22 30.07 -19.08
C GLU A 73 7.78 30.43 -20.52
N THR A 74 6.69 29.86 -21.05
CA THR A 74 6.21 30.26 -22.39
C THR A 74 5.51 31.63 -22.36
N PRO A 75 5.87 32.61 -23.22
CA PRO A 75 5.61 34.04 -22.99
C PRO A 75 4.15 34.52 -23.14
N ASP A 76 3.25 33.70 -23.69
CA ASP A 76 1.97 34.19 -24.25
C ASP A 76 0.78 34.23 -23.28
N LEU A 77 0.96 33.90 -21.99
CA LEU A 77 -0.16 33.81 -21.06
C LEU A 77 -0.02 34.83 -19.93
N HIS A 78 -0.89 35.84 -19.92
CA HIS A 78 -0.98 36.90 -18.90
C HIS A 78 -0.59 36.42 -17.49
N HIS A 79 0.63 36.78 -17.08
CA HIS A 79 1.25 36.44 -15.81
C HIS A 79 0.55 37.26 -14.71
N PHE A 80 0.06 36.58 -13.67
CA PHE A 80 -0.31 37.27 -12.45
C PHE A 80 0.99 37.60 -11.73
N ARG A 81 1.21 38.86 -11.35
CA ARG A 81 2.49 39.34 -10.78
C ARG A 81 2.97 38.58 -9.52
N GLY A 82 2.10 37.77 -8.89
CA GLY A 82 2.42 36.91 -7.74
C GLY A 82 2.71 35.43 -8.05
N SER A 83 2.42 34.92 -9.26
CA SER A 83 2.63 33.49 -9.57
C SER A 83 4.10 33.14 -9.79
N GLU A 84 4.89 34.07 -10.35
CA GLU A 84 6.35 33.87 -10.53
C GLU A 84 7.08 33.74 -9.19
N LEU A 85 6.75 34.60 -8.22
CA LEU A 85 7.33 34.54 -6.88
C LEU A 85 7.02 33.19 -6.19
N TYR A 86 5.78 32.72 -6.33
CA TYR A 86 5.36 31.41 -5.80
C TYR A 86 6.10 30.25 -6.47
N LEU A 87 6.21 30.25 -7.81
CA LEU A 87 6.88 29.17 -8.56
C LEU A 87 8.38 29.12 -8.27
N ASN A 88 9.05 30.27 -8.21
CA ASN A 88 10.48 30.37 -7.87
C ASN A 88 10.75 29.90 -6.42
N PHE A 89 9.88 30.29 -5.48
CA PHE A 89 9.95 29.81 -4.10
C PHE A 89 9.72 28.29 -4.00
N LEU A 90 8.71 27.77 -4.71
CA LEU A 90 8.41 26.35 -4.76
C LEU A 90 9.58 25.55 -5.34
N GLU A 91 10.20 26.04 -6.41
CA GLU A 91 11.36 25.40 -7.03
C GLU A 91 12.57 25.38 -6.10
N GLY A 92 12.88 26.49 -5.44
CA GLY A 92 13.97 26.57 -4.46
C GLY A 92 13.77 25.59 -3.29
N ILE A 93 12.55 25.49 -2.76
CA ILE A 93 12.22 24.51 -1.72
C ILE A 93 12.33 23.08 -2.25
N LEU A 94 11.71 22.79 -3.40
CA LEU A 94 11.68 21.46 -3.98
C LEU A 94 13.06 20.99 -4.44
N GLN A 95 14.04 21.85 -4.69
CA GLN A 95 15.42 21.43 -5.00
C GLN A 95 16.30 21.26 -3.75
N SER A 96 15.88 21.82 -2.61
CA SER A 96 16.67 21.78 -1.37
C SER A 96 16.93 20.35 -0.86
N ARG A 97 18.12 20.17 -0.26
CA ARG A 97 18.49 18.94 0.47
C ARG A 97 17.56 18.69 1.66
N PHE A 98 17.01 19.75 2.25
CA PHE A 98 16.03 19.63 3.34
C PHE A 98 14.81 18.82 2.92
N ILE A 99 14.23 19.09 1.73
CA ILE A 99 13.09 18.32 1.22
C ILE A 99 13.45 16.86 0.97
N THR A 100 14.67 16.57 0.51
CA THR A 100 15.11 15.17 0.35
C THR A 100 15.09 14.43 1.69
N TRP A 101 15.68 15.02 2.73
CA TRP A 101 15.69 14.41 4.07
C TRP A 101 14.30 14.35 4.70
N LEU A 102 13.44 15.34 4.45
CA LEU A 102 12.05 15.31 4.87
C LEU A 102 11.29 14.15 4.20
N GLN A 103 11.49 13.91 2.90
CA GLN A 103 10.87 12.79 2.19
C GLN A 103 11.34 11.44 2.74
N VAL A 104 12.64 11.31 3.04
CA VAL A 104 13.20 10.11 3.69
C VAL A 104 12.58 9.94 5.08
N GLY A 105 12.48 11.00 5.87
CA GLY A 105 11.88 10.97 7.20
C GLY A 105 10.40 10.57 7.19
N ILE A 106 9.61 11.13 6.27
CA ILE A 106 8.19 10.77 6.09
C ILE A 106 8.07 9.30 5.66
N ALA A 107 8.84 8.87 4.67
CA ALA A 107 8.80 7.47 4.20
C ALA A 107 9.21 6.50 5.31
N ALA A 108 10.24 6.82 6.09
CA ALA A 108 10.69 6.02 7.23
C ALA A 108 9.64 5.95 8.34
N LEU A 109 9.00 7.09 8.66
CA LEU A 109 7.94 7.13 9.68
C LEU A 109 6.74 6.26 9.26
N VAL A 110 6.26 6.41 8.02
CA VAL A 110 5.15 5.59 7.51
C VAL A 110 5.54 4.10 7.50
N ALA A 111 6.77 3.78 7.08
CA ALA A 111 7.28 2.41 7.09
C ALA A 111 7.30 1.79 8.49
N ILE A 112 7.80 2.51 9.50
CA ILE A 112 7.86 2.03 10.89
C ILE A 112 6.45 1.82 11.45
N VAL A 113 5.53 2.75 11.22
CA VAL A 113 4.14 2.64 11.68
C VAL A 113 3.46 1.42 11.06
N CYS A 114 3.60 1.21 9.75
CA CYS A 114 3.04 0.05 9.07
C CYS A 114 3.70 -1.27 9.52
N ALA A 115 5.02 -1.29 9.67
CA ALA A 115 5.78 -2.48 10.06
C ALA A 115 5.46 -2.95 11.48
N ASN A 116 5.28 -2.02 12.42
CA ASN A 116 4.94 -2.34 13.81
C ASN A 116 3.61 -3.08 13.90
N GLY A 117 2.60 -2.67 13.12
CA GLY A 117 1.33 -3.39 13.05
C GLY A 117 1.47 -4.79 12.45
N PHE A 118 2.32 -4.94 11.43
CA PHE A 118 2.46 -6.20 10.69
C PHE A 118 3.23 -7.29 11.43
N GLY A 119 4.16 -6.90 12.32
CA GLY A 119 4.89 -7.84 13.19
C GLY A 119 3.96 -8.68 14.08
N SER A 120 2.78 -8.16 14.43
CA SER A 120 1.79 -8.89 15.25
C SER A 120 1.23 -10.14 14.55
N TYR A 121 1.27 -10.20 13.21
CA TYR A 121 0.76 -11.32 12.41
C TYR A 121 1.82 -12.41 12.13
N TRP A 122 2.89 -12.47 12.92
CA TRP A 122 3.97 -13.45 12.77
C TRP A 122 3.46 -14.90 12.79
N PHE A 123 2.44 -15.20 13.59
CA PHE A 123 1.89 -16.55 13.71
C PHE A 123 1.13 -16.95 12.43
N ASP A 124 0.29 -16.06 11.89
CA ASP A 124 -0.39 -16.28 10.61
C ASP A 124 0.61 -16.41 9.45
N TRP A 125 1.73 -15.68 9.50
CA TRP A 125 2.81 -15.79 8.53
C TRP A 125 3.51 -17.17 8.60
N GLU A 126 3.83 -17.66 9.80
CA GLU A 126 4.40 -19.00 9.96
C GLU A 126 3.43 -20.09 9.52
N MET A 127 2.14 -19.95 9.82
CA MET A 127 1.09 -20.85 9.30
C MET A 127 1.01 -20.81 7.77
N TYR A 128 1.09 -19.63 7.16
CA TYR A 128 1.07 -19.48 5.70
C TYR A 128 2.26 -20.20 5.03
N LEU A 129 3.46 -20.10 5.62
CA LEU A 129 4.68 -20.72 5.11
C LEU A 129 4.73 -22.23 5.35
N HIS A 130 4.39 -22.68 6.56
CA HIS A 130 4.50 -24.07 7.01
C HIS A 130 3.14 -24.79 7.01
N ARG A 131 2.27 -24.43 6.06
CA ARG A 131 0.94 -25.04 5.91
C ARG A 131 1.03 -26.54 5.63
N THR A 132 0.09 -27.29 6.19
CA THR A 132 -0.11 -28.72 5.92
C THR A 132 -1.48 -28.97 5.31
N SER A 133 -1.59 -29.93 4.39
CA SER A 133 -2.87 -30.34 3.80
C SER A 133 -3.71 -31.08 4.83
N PHE A 134 -5.02 -30.88 4.81
CA PHE A 134 -5.96 -31.74 5.53
C PHE A 134 -6.48 -32.89 4.67
N ASP A 135 -6.17 -32.87 3.36
CA ASP A 135 -6.71 -33.77 2.33
C ASP A 135 -8.24 -33.82 2.35
N LEU A 136 -8.84 -32.69 2.71
CA LEU A 136 -10.27 -32.51 2.83
C LEU A 136 -10.65 -31.27 2.04
N ALA A 137 -11.20 -31.49 0.86
CA ALA A 137 -11.67 -30.42 0.00
C ALA A 137 -13.01 -29.87 0.50
N ASP A 138 -13.16 -28.55 0.50
CA ASP A 138 -14.42 -27.88 0.76
C ASP A 138 -15.41 -28.19 -0.38
N PRO A 139 -16.70 -28.45 -0.07
CA PRO A 139 -17.67 -28.88 -1.08
C PRO A 139 -18.11 -27.77 -2.05
N ILE A 140 -17.74 -26.51 -1.80
CA ILE A 140 -18.25 -25.35 -2.53
C ILE A 140 -17.25 -24.88 -3.60
N PHE A 141 -16.00 -24.70 -3.20
CA PHE A 141 -14.91 -24.17 -4.02
C PHE A 141 -13.84 -25.23 -4.34
N GLY A 142 -13.93 -26.43 -3.75
CA GLY A 142 -13.01 -27.54 -4.03
C GLY A 142 -11.59 -27.32 -3.54
N ARG A 143 -11.37 -26.42 -2.57
CA ARG A 143 -10.08 -26.12 -1.98
C ARG A 143 -9.92 -26.89 -0.67
N ASP A 144 -8.69 -27.30 -0.40
CA ASP A 144 -8.36 -27.93 0.88
C ASP A 144 -8.63 -26.97 2.06
N VAL A 145 -9.10 -27.51 3.19
CA VAL A 145 -9.36 -26.74 4.42
C VAL A 145 -8.13 -25.94 4.87
N SER A 146 -6.91 -26.40 4.58
CA SER A 146 -5.65 -25.68 4.88
C SER A 146 -5.58 -24.29 4.25
N PHE A 147 -6.23 -24.07 3.11
CA PHE A 147 -6.29 -22.74 2.49
C PHE A 147 -6.99 -21.75 3.42
N TYR A 148 -8.11 -22.16 4.02
CA TYR A 148 -8.95 -21.29 4.83
C TYR A 148 -8.36 -21.02 6.21
N LEU A 149 -7.73 -22.04 6.82
CA LEU A 149 -7.13 -21.91 8.16
C LEU A 149 -5.75 -21.25 8.14
N PHE A 150 -4.89 -21.58 7.17
CA PHE A 150 -3.48 -21.16 7.19
C PHE A 150 -3.17 -20.04 6.21
N GLN A 151 -3.87 -19.95 5.07
CA GLN A 151 -3.51 -18.98 4.03
C GLN A 151 -4.39 -17.74 4.03
N LEU A 152 -5.71 -17.93 4.13
CA LEU A 152 -6.67 -16.84 4.01
C LEU A 152 -6.54 -15.75 5.08
N PRO A 153 -6.22 -16.04 6.36
CA PRO A 153 -6.01 -15.01 7.38
C PRO A 153 -4.85 -14.08 7.01
N PHE A 154 -3.68 -14.66 6.73
CA PHE A 154 -2.50 -13.88 6.34
C PHE A 154 -2.74 -13.06 5.07
N LEU A 155 -3.31 -13.68 4.02
CA LEU A 155 -3.66 -12.97 2.78
C LEU A 155 -4.65 -11.82 3.02
N SER A 156 -5.55 -11.96 3.99
CA SER A 156 -6.49 -10.91 4.37
C SER A 156 -5.81 -9.73 5.06
N HIS A 157 -4.89 -10.00 6.00
CA HIS A 157 -4.10 -8.95 6.66
C HIS A 157 -3.20 -8.22 5.65
N ALA A 158 -2.53 -8.97 4.78
CA ALA A 158 -1.70 -8.42 3.71
C ALA A 158 -2.51 -7.56 2.72
N PHE A 159 -3.68 -8.03 2.30
CA PHE A 159 -4.59 -7.25 1.46
C PHE A 159 -5.01 -5.95 2.14
N THR A 160 -5.48 -6.00 3.39
CA THR A 160 -5.95 -4.80 4.10
C THR A 160 -4.84 -3.75 4.22
N ALA A 161 -3.64 -4.17 4.63
CA ALA A 161 -2.50 -3.25 4.74
C ALA A 161 -2.10 -2.66 3.39
N LEU A 162 -2.01 -3.49 2.34
CA LEU A 162 -1.72 -3.02 0.98
C LEU A 162 -2.79 -2.04 0.48
N PHE A 163 -4.07 -2.35 0.67
CA PHE A 163 -5.17 -1.53 0.20
C PHE A 163 -5.18 -0.16 0.89
N VAL A 164 -5.02 -0.13 2.22
CA VAL A 164 -4.93 1.13 2.98
C VAL A 164 -3.72 1.97 2.56
N LEU A 165 -2.56 1.33 2.36
CA LEU A 165 -1.36 2.02 1.87
C LEU A 165 -1.58 2.64 0.48
N LEU A 166 -2.09 1.85 -0.47
CA LEU A 166 -2.36 2.31 -1.83
C LEU A 166 -3.36 3.46 -1.85
N LEU A 167 -4.44 3.35 -1.07
CA LEU A 167 -5.47 4.37 -0.97
C LEU A 167 -4.93 5.65 -0.31
N GLY A 168 -4.15 5.54 0.76
CA GLY A 168 -3.50 6.66 1.43
C GLY A 168 -2.53 7.41 0.50
N VAL A 169 -1.69 6.68 -0.24
CA VAL A 169 -0.77 7.27 -1.22
C VAL A 169 -1.53 7.90 -2.39
N LEU A 170 -2.58 7.24 -2.91
CA LEU A 170 -3.43 7.83 -3.95
C LEU A 170 -4.06 9.15 -3.49
N LEU A 171 -4.64 9.18 -2.28
CA LEU A 171 -5.23 10.39 -1.71
C LEU A 171 -4.19 11.50 -1.57
N PHE A 172 -3.02 11.18 -1.03
CA PHE A 172 -1.91 12.13 -0.92
C PHE A 172 -1.52 12.72 -2.29
N VAL A 173 -1.35 11.86 -3.30
CA VAL A 173 -0.98 12.29 -4.67
C VAL A 173 -2.08 13.14 -5.30
N VAL A 174 -3.35 12.76 -5.14
CA VAL A 174 -4.49 13.53 -5.69
C VAL A 174 -4.60 14.89 -5.01
N VAL A 175 -4.49 14.95 -3.68
CA VAL A 175 -4.55 16.20 -2.91
C VAL A 175 -3.40 17.13 -3.29
N THR A 176 -2.16 16.62 -3.29
CA THR A 176 -0.97 17.43 -3.63
C THR A 176 -1.04 17.98 -5.05
N TYR A 177 -1.42 17.17 -6.04
CA TYR A 177 -1.58 17.65 -7.40
C TYR A 177 -2.77 18.61 -7.57
N SER A 178 -3.87 18.40 -6.86
CA SER A 178 -5.03 19.31 -6.91
C SER A 178 -4.72 20.66 -6.27
N LEU A 179 -4.07 20.67 -5.11
CA LEU A 179 -3.64 21.89 -4.44
C LEU A 179 -2.64 22.67 -5.30
N SER A 180 -1.66 21.99 -5.90
CA SER A 180 -0.72 22.63 -6.83
C SER A 180 -1.43 23.26 -8.04
N ARG A 181 -2.54 22.67 -8.50
CA ARG A 181 -3.34 23.20 -9.62
C ARG A 181 -4.14 24.43 -9.20
N LEU A 182 -4.72 24.44 -8.00
CA LEU A 182 -5.44 25.61 -7.48
C LEU A 182 -4.52 26.81 -7.32
N LEU A 183 -3.29 26.58 -6.84
CA LEU A 183 -2.28 27.62 -6.65
C LEU A 183 -1.62 28.07 -7.97
N SER A 184 -1.72 27.27 -9.04
CA SER A 184 -1.24 27.58 -10.40
C SER A 184 -2.39 27.52 -11.40
N TYR A 185 -3.26 28.54 -11.36
CA TYR A 185 -4.58 28.63 -12.02
C TYR A 185 -4.61 28.36 -13.55
N LYS A 186 -3.47 28.39 -14.26
CA LYS A 186 -3.45 28.32 -15.75
C LYS A 186 -2.66 27.16 -16.36
N THR A 187 -2.07 26.27 -15.57
CA THR A 187 -1.42 25.07 -16.13
C THR A 187 -2.32 23.86 -15.93
N PRO A 188 -2.80 23.18 -17.00
CA PRO A 188 -3.47 21.90 -16.83
C PRO A 188 -2.58 20.96 -16.03
N ALA A 189 -3.18 20.06 -15.23
CA ALA A 189 -2.41 19.08 -14.48
C ALA A 189 -1.40 18.42 -15.43
N GLY A 190 -0.10 18.66 -15.21
CA GLY A 190 0.95 18.21 -16.11
C GLY A 190 0.72 16.74 -16.42
N ARG A 191 0.70 16.37 -17.71
CA ARG A 191 0.27 15.03 -18.18
C ARG A 191 0.99 13.86 -17.48
N ALA A 192 2.15 14.11 -16.88
CA ALA A 192 2.89 13.15 -16.05
C ALA A 192 2.22 12.88 -14.68
N ALA A 193 1.65 13.91 -14.06
CA ALA A 193 0.96 13.84 -12.78
C ALA A 193 -0.39 13.12 -12.90
N THR A 194 -1.15 13.39 -13.96
CA THR A 194 -2.39 12.65 -14.26
C THR A 194 -2.09 11.19 -14.52
N ALA A 195 -1.05 10.87 -15.31
CA ALA A 195 -0.63 9.49 -15.53
C ALA A 195 -0.16 8.79 -14.23
N HIS A 196 0.56 9.50 -13.35
CA HIS A 196 0.97 8.96 -12.05
C HIS A 196 -0.25 8.62 -11.18
N ALA A 197 -1.21 9.55 -11.06
CA ALA A 197 -2.44 9.32 -10.32
C ALA A 197 -3.30 8.21 -10.94
N SER A 198 -3.40 8.13 -12.27
CA SER A 198 -4.11 7.04 -12.96
C SER A 198 -3.44 5.67 -12.75
N GLY A 199 -2.10 5.62 -12.72
CA GLY A 199 -1.37 4.39 -12.40
C GLY A 199 -1.65 3.90 -10.98
N LEU A 200 -1.62 4.80 -9.99
CA LEU A 200 -1.99 4.48 -8.61
C LEU A 200 -3.46 4.07 -8.47
N LEU A 201 -4.38 4.75 -9.18
CA LEU A 201 -5.79 4.39 -9.21
C LEU A 201 -5.97 2.98 -9.78
N ALA A 202 -5.25 2.62 -10.84
CA ALA A 202 -5.30 1.27 -11.39
C ALA A 202 -4.82 0.22 -10.36
N LEU A 203 -3.78 0.51 -9.60
CA LEU A 203 -3.31 -0.36 -8.52
C LEU A 203 -4.36 -0.52 -7.42
N VAL A 204 -5.02 0.57 -6.99
CA VAL A 204 -6.10 0.53 -6.00
C VAL A 204 -7.27 -0.31 -6.50
N LEU A 205 -7.68 -0.14 -7.76
CA LEU A 205 -8.76 -0.91 -8.38
C LEU A 205 -8.40 -2.39 -8.56
N GLY A 206 -7.15 -2.68 -8.93
CA GLY A 206 -6.65 -4.05 -8.98
C GLY A 206 -6.63 -4.70 -7.60
N ALA A 207 -6.20 -3.97 -6.56
CA ALA A 207 -6.28 -4.42 -5.18
C ALA A 207 -7.73 -4.64 -4.75
N TRP A 208 -8.67 -3.75 -5.11
CA TRP A 208 -10.10 -3.93 -4.84
C TRP A 208 -10.65 -5.20 -5.47
N ALA A 209 -10.28 -5.51 -6.72
CA ALA A 209 -10.65 -6.77 -7.37
C ALA A 209 -10.12 -7.98 -6.58
N PHE A 210 -8.86 -7.94 -6.16
CA PHE A 210 -8.29 -9.01 -5.32
C PHE A 210 -9.01 -9.13 -3.96
N GLY A 211 -9.37 -8.02 -3.34
CA GLY A 211 -10.16 -7.99 -2.11
C GLY A 211 -11.53 -8.65 -2.26
N ASN A 212 -12.21 -8.42 -3.38
CA ASN A 212 -13.48 -9.10 -3.69
C ASN A 212 -13.28 -10.60 -3.95
N LYS A 213 -12.15 -11.01 -4.54
CA LYS A 213 -11.80 -12.43 -4.64
C LYS A 213 -11.63 -13.06 -3.26
N LEU A 214 -10.94 -12.39 -2.34
CA LEU A 214 -10.83 -12.86 -0.95
C LEU A 214 -12.20 -12.87 -0.24
N ALA A 215 -13.09 -11.93 -0.56
CA ALA A 215 -14.46 -11.92 -0.02
C ALA A 215 -15.28 -13.13 -0.48
N ILE A 216 -15.10 -13.57 -1.73
CA ILE A 216 -15.68 -14.83 -2.24
C ILE A 216 -15.20 -16.02 -1.40
N ASP A 217 -13.88 -16.09 -1.14
CA ASP A 217 -13.31 -17.18 -0.34
C ASP A 217 -13.86 -17.17 1.10
N LYS A 218 -14.15 -15.99 1.65
CA LYS A 218 -14.73 -15.83 3.00
C LYS A 218 -16.21 -16.19 3.09
N LEU A 219 -16.90 -16.47 1.99
CA LEU A 219 -18.32 -16.87 2.03
C LEU A 219 -18.53 -18.15 2.85
N VAL A 220 -17.52 -19.03 2.92
CA VAL A 220 -17.53 -20.25 3.76
C VAL A 220 -17.60 -19.92 5.25
N TYR A 221 -17.28 -18.69 5.66
CA TYR A 221 -17.38 -18.20 7.04
C TYR A 221 -18.62 -17.32 7.30
N SER A 222 -19.63 -17.36 6.42
CA SER A 222 -20.80 -16.51 6.57
C SER A 222 -21.65 -16.90 7.80
N PRO A 223 -21.98 -15.94 8.69
CA PRO A 223 -22.87 -16.18 9.82
C PRO A 223 -24.36 -15.93 9.48
N ARG A 224 -24.69 -15.58 8.23
CA ARG A 224 -26.01 -15.02 7.85
C ARG A 224 -27.09 -16.08 7.57
N GLY A 225 -26.70 -17.35 7.51
CA GLY A 225 -27.59 -18.46 7.17
C GLY A 225 -28.29 -19.07 8.39
N VAL A 226 -29.11 -20.10 8.12
CA VAL A 226 -29.70 -20.97 9.16
C VAL A 226 -28.62 -21.76 9.91
N ALA A 227 -27.49 -22.02 9.25
CA ALA A 227 -26.29 -22.61 9.82
C ALA A 227 -25.08 -21.77 9.44
N PHE A 228 -24.01 -21.89 10.23
CA PHE A 228 -22.72 -21.28 9.93
C PHE A 228 -22.14 -21.89 8.66
N GLY A 229 -21.73 -21.05 7.71
CA GLY A 229 -21.28 -21.50 6.39
C GLY A 229 -21.91 -20.68 5.27
N ALA A 230 -21.47 -20.95 4.03
CA ALA A 230 -22.03 -20.27 2.87
C ALA A 230 -23.52 -20.62 2.72
N SER A 231 -24.37 -19.62 2.91
CA SER A 231 -25.82 -19.76 2.80
C SER A 231 -26.28 -19.77 1.34
N TYR A 232 -27.53 -20.17 1.09
CA TYR A 232 -28.14 -20.05 -0.24
C TYR A 232 -28.07 -18.60 -0.76
N ALA A 233 -28.37 -17.62 0.09
CA ALA A 233 -28.28 -16.21 -0.28
C ALA A 233 -26.84 -15.79 -0.64
N ASP A 234 -25.83 -16.32 0.05
CA ASP A 234 -24.43 -16.01 -0.26
C ASP A 234 -23.99 -16.58 -1.61
N MET A 235 -24.43 -17.80 -1.93
CA MET A 235 -24.06 -18.45 -3.18
C MET A 235 -24.80 -17.88 -4.40
N PHE A 236 -26.06 -17.47 -4.23
CA PHE A 236 -26.90 -17.00 -5.34
C PHE A 236 -27.04 -15.48 -5.43
N ALA A 237 -26.68 -14.71 -4.40
CA ALA A 237 -26.68 -13.24 -4.43
C ALA A 237 -25.29 -12.64 -4.20
N SER A 238 -24.63 -12.93 -3.07
CA SER A 238 -23.33 -12.32 -2.73
C SER A 238 -22.23 -12.69 -3.73
N LEU A 239 -22.12 -13.97 -4.10
CA LEU A 239 -21.09 -14.47 -5.02
C LEU A 239 -21.17 -13.83 -6.42
N PRO A 240 -22.34 -13.76 -7.10
CA PRO A 240 -22.48 -13.00 -8.35
C PRO A 240 -22.08 -11.52 -8.22
N ILE A 241 -22.47 -10.85 -7.13
CA ILE A 241 -22.13 -9.44 -6.89
C ILE A 241 -20.60 -9.28 -6.83
N TYR A 242 -19.89 -10.11 -6.06
CA TYR A 242 -18.44 -10.03 -5.98
C TYR A 242 -17.76 -10.30 -7.34
N ARG A 243 -18.27 -11.24 -8.15
CA ARG A 243 -17.77 -11.49 -9.50
C ARG A 243 -17.94 -10.28 -10.41
N ILE A 244 -19.10 -9.61 -10.35
CA ILE A 244 -19.36 -8.37 -11.10
C ILE A 244 -18.42 -7.26 -10.64
N MET A 245 -18.23 -7.09 -9.32
CA MET A 245 -17.28 -6.10 -8.79
C MET A 245 -15.85 -6.37 -9.26
N ILE A 246 -15.40 -7.63 -9.28
CA ILE A 246 -14.08 -8.00 -9.82
C ILE A 246 -13.97 -7.57 -11.28
N ALA A 247 -14.94 -7.96 -12.12
CA ALA A 247 -14.93 -7.63 -13.54
C ALA A 247 -14.91 -6.11 -13.77
N LEU A 248 -15.79 -5.38 -13.09
CA LEU A 248 -15.88 -3.93 -13.20
C LEU A 248 -14.60 -3.24 -12.73
N SER A 249 -14.05 -3.64 -11.59
CA SER A 249 -12.79 -3.07 -11.07
C SER A 249 -11.62 -3.33 -12.01
N LEU A 250 -11.54 -4.52 -12.63
CA LEU A 250 -10.49 -4.82 -13.62
C LEU A 250 -10.66 -4.00 -14.90
N ILE A 251 -11.89 -3.80 -15.39
CA ILE A 251 -12.16 -2.93 -16.55
C ILE A 251 -11.75 -1.49 -16.26
N LEU A 252 -12.12 -0.96 -15.09
CA LEU A 252 -11.75 0.40 -14.68
C LEU A 252 -10.22 0.53 -14.48
N ALA A 253 -9.57 -0.49 -13.91
CA ALA A 253 -8.12 -0.52 -13.76
C ALA A 253 -7.42 -0.51 -15.13
N ALA A 254 -7.91 -1.30 -16.09
CA ALA A 254 -7.40 -1.31 -17.45
C ALA A 254 -7.59 0.04 -18.15
N GLY A 255 -8.75 0.70 -17.97
CA GLY A 255 -8.98 2.06 -18.48
C GLY A 255 -8.02 3.09 -17.88
N ALA A 256 -7.80 3.03 -16.57
CA ALA A 256 -6.83 3.89 -15.88
C ALA A 256 -5.38 3.63 -16.35
N LEU A 257 -4.99 2.39 -16.60
CA LEU A 257 -3.70 2.03 -17.21
C LEU A 257 -3.59 2.50 -18.67
N GLY A 258 -4.67 2.42 -19.45
CA GLY A 258 -4.71 2.91 -20.83
C GLY A 258 -4.29 4.38 -20.94
N ASN A 259 -4.71 5.21 -19.99
CA ASN A 259 -4.27 6.61 -19.87
C ASN A 259 -2.74 6.74 -19.66
N VAL A 260 -2.13 5.77 -18.99
CA VAL A 260 -0.67 5.71 -18.80
C VAL A 260 0.06 5.24 -20.07
N PHE A 261 -0.48 4.26 -20.79
CA PHE A 261 0.19 3.62 -21.96
C PHE A 261 0.04 4.40 -23.27
N LEU A 262 -1.13 4.98 -23.56
CA LEU A 262 -1.35 5.80 -24.76
C LEU A 262 -0.40 7.02 -24.82
N ARG A 263 0.17 7.40 -23.67
CA ARG A 263 1.24 8.40 -23.53
C ARG A 263 2.59 7.95 -24.11
N ARG A 264 2.96 6.67 -23.99
CA ARG A 264 4.28 6.16 -24.45
C ARG A 264 4.37 6.14 -25.98
N ILE A 265 3.25 5.84 -26.64
CA ILE A 265 3.15 5.77 -28.11
C ILE A 265 3.24 7.18 -28.72
N ARG A 266 2.47 8.16 -28.21
CA ARG A 266 2.50 9.54 -28.72
C ARG A 266 3.85 10.24 -28.54
N ARG A 267 4.64 9.88 -27.51
CA ARG A 267 6.02 10.39 -27.33
C ARG A 267 6.99 9.81 -28.36
N ARG A 268 6.83 8.53 -28.76
CA ARG A 268 7.68 7.90 -29.77
C ARG A 268 7.40 8.42 -31.17
N THR A 269 6.13 8.64 -31.51
CA THR A 269 5.76 9.14 -32.85
C THR A 269 6.23 10.58 -33.10
N VAL A 270 6.10 11.48 -32.11
CA VAL A 270 6.57 12.87 -32.24
C VAL A 270 8.10 12.96 -32.37
N VAL A 271 8.86 12.09 -31.69
CA VAL A 271 10.33 12.01 -31.85
C VAL A 271 10.70 11.43 -33.21
N PHE A 272 9.92 10.48 -33.74
CA PHE A 272 10.14 9.92 -35.08
C PHE A 272 9.84 10.91 -36.21
N THR A 273 8.82 11.77 -36.05
CA THR A 273 8.46 12.79 -37.06
C THR A 273 9.30 14.06 -36.97
N ALA A 274 9.98 14.32 -35.85
CA ALA A 274 10.89 15.46 -35.70
C ALA A 274 12.36 15.12 -36.03
N GLY A 275 12.65 13.85 -36.34
CA GLY A 275 13.95 13.35 -36.78
C GLY A 275 14.03 12.98 -38.27
N LEU A 276 13.00 13.33 -39.04
CA LEU A 276 12.94 13.28 -40.51
C LEU A 276 12.76 14.72 -41.03
#